data_AF-A0A9X2I7F3-F1
#
_entry.id   AF-A0A9X2I7F3-F1
#
_cell.length_a   1.000
_cell.length_b   1.000
_cell.length_c   1.000
_cell.angle_alpha   90.00
_cell.angle_beta   90.00
_cell.angle_gamma   90.00
#
_symmetry.space_group_name_H-M   'P 1'
#
loop_
_entity.id
_entity.type
_entity.pdbx_description
1 polymer ?
#
loop_
_entity_poly.entity_id
_entity_poly.type
_entity_poly.pdbx_seq_one_letter_code
_entity_poly.pdbx_strand_id
1 'polypeptide(L)'
;MTLIRIFRTFLLMFSFLLLNSCTTRSVNAKYNGISLVASRDSLHSQHVEPIIQVNANAVALMPYAFMGDKDNPELIFNNNRQWFGEREEGIEHAIAILKKKKLKLMMKPHIWLRNGEFTGDLSFNSEKEWKKFEDSYRNYILFYTEIAEKHHFELVCIGTELFNFVDQRPEFWKNLIKEIRKKYHGKLVYAENWDKADQTEIWQHLDYIGVDAYFPLSEEEAPSEAEIIDGWEKHRLMLEKLSSENDLPVLFTEYGYRSVDHALKEPWNSSRDSIKLNHTVQAKALKVIYEEIWPEDWFAGGFLWKWHQDPDSGGLDNNRFTPQNKPAQKVVQEYYRKFTN
;
A
#
# COMPACT_ATOMS: atom_id res chain seq x y z
N MET A 1 -15.39 -32.38 -57.20
CA MET A 1 -15.17 -30.97 -56.80
C MET A 1 -15.65 -30.62 -55.39
N THR A 2 -16.46 -31.45 -54.73
CA THR A 2 -17.08 -31.13 -53.43
C THR A 2 -16.18 -31.42 -52.22
N LEU A 3 -15.36 -32.48 -52.25
CA LEU A 3 -14.44 -32.82 -51.15
C LEU A 3 -13.32 -31.79 -50.92
N ILE A 4 -12.78 -31.21 -52.00
CA ILE A 4 -11.68 -30.23 -51.94
C ILE A 4 -12.15 -28.90 -51.31
N ARG A 5 -13.44 -28.55 -51.47
CA ARG A 5 -14.03 -27.37 -50.84
C ARG A 5 -14.17 -27.55 -49.33
N ILE A 6 -14.62 -28.73 -48.87
CA ILE A 6 -14.79 -29.02 -47.43
C ILE A 6 -13.42 -29.02 -46.71
N PHE A 7 -12.38 -29.58 -47.34
CA PHE A 7 -11.03 -29.60 -46.76
C PHE A 7 -10.41 -28.19 -46.65
N ARG A 8 -10.67 -27.31 -47.63
CA ARG A 8 -10.25 -25.89 -47.56
C ARG A 8 -10.97 -25.10 -46.48
N THR A 9 -12.28 -25.35 -46.27
CA THR A 9 -13.03 -24.66 -45.21
C THR A 9 -12.59 -25.11 -43.81
N PHE A 10 -12.27 -26.40 -43.63
CA PHE A 10 -11.72 -26.93 -42.37
C PHE A 10 -10.31 -26.39 -42.10
N LEU A 11 -9.44 -26.30 -43.10
CA LEU A 11 -8.10 -25.73 -42.93
C LEU A 11 -8.15 -24.24 -42.57
N LEU A 12 -9.11 -23.50 -43.13
CA LEU A 12 -9.35 -22.09 -42.81
C LEU A 12 -9.89 -21.90 -41.39
N MET A 13 -10.84 -22.73 -40.93
CA MET A 13 -11.31 -22.72 -39.53
C MET A 13 -10.20 -23.10 -38.54
N PHE A 14 -9.34 -24.07 -38.89
CA PHE A 14 -8.21 -24.47 -38.03
C PHE A 14 -7.12 -23.38 -37.98
N SER A 15 -6.90 -22.66 -39.08
CA SER A 15 -5.99 -21.50 -39.10
C SER A 15 -6.52 -20.30 -38.31
N PHE A 16 -7.85 -20.14 -38.22
CA PHE A 16 -8.48 -19.08 -37.42
C PHE A 16 -8.48 -19.40 -35.91
N LEU A 17 -8.46 -20.68 -35.54
CA LEU A 17 -8.34 -21.14 -34.15
C LEU A 17 -6.90 -21.03 -33.61
N LEU A 18 -5.88 -21.20 -34.47
CA LEU A 18 -4.47 -21.08 -34.06
C LEU A 18 -3.96 -19.63 -33.97
N LEU A 19 -4.67 -18.65 -34.54
CA LEU A 19 -4.31 -17.23 -34.46
C LEU A 19 -4.85 -16.50 -33.23
N ASN A 20 -5.65 -17.16 -32.38
CA ASN A 20 -6.16 -16.58 -31.13
C ASN A 20 -5.41 -17.03 -29.87
N SER A 21 -4.33 -17.81 -29.99
CA SER A 21 -3.58 -18.35 -28.84
C SER A 21 -2.31 -17.59 -28.48
N CYS A 22 -2.00 -16.49 -29.16
CA CYS A 22 -1.01 -15.52 -28.69
C CYS A 22 -1.71 -14.33 -28.05
N THR A 23 -2.43 -14.58 -26.95
CA THR A 23 -2.53 -13.54 -25.92
C THR A 23 -1.13 -13.39 -25.35
N THR A 24 -0.35 -12.43 -25.88
CA THR A 24 0.73 -11.84 -25.09
C THR A 24 0.09 -11.48 -23.75
N ARG A 25 0.45 -12.21 -22.69
CA ARG A 25 -0.01 -11.92 -21.32
C ARG A 25 0.48 -10.50 -21.05
N SER A 26 -0.41 -9.54 -21.26
CA SER A 26 -0.20 -8.16 -20.86
C SER A 26 0.05 -8.25 -19.38
N VAL A 27 1.31 -8.09 -18.96
CA VAL A 27 1.61 -7.93 -17.54
C VAL A 27 0.80 -6.70 -17.13
N ASN A 28 -0.26 -6.90 -16.35
CA ASN A 28 -1.07 -5.79 -15.87
C ASN A 28 -0.14 -4.84 -15.12
N ALA A 29 -0.19 -3.55 -15.47
CA ALA A 29 0.66 -2.54 -14.83
C ALA A 29 0.48 -2.61 -13.31
N LYS A 30 1.54 -2.93 -12.57
CA LYS A 30 1.49 -2.99 -11.11
C LYS A 30 1.79 -1.61 -10.52
N TYR A 31 1.23 -1.32 -9.36
CA TYR A 31 1.73 -0.24 -8.52
C TYR A 31 3.08 -0.65 -7.96
N ASN A 32 4.14 -0.08 -8.50
CA ASN A 32 5.48 -0.14 -7.93
C ASN A 32 5.64 1.11 -7.06
N GLY A 33 4.93 1.08 -5.94
CA GLY A 33 4.67 2.23 -5.09
C GLY A 33 5.72 2.43 -4.02
N ILE A 34 5.87 3.68 -3.58
CA ILE A 34 6.71 4.06 -2.45
C ILE A 34 5.88 4.83 -1.43
N SER A 35 5.93 4.42 -0.16
CA SER A 35 5.35 5.18 0.94
C SER A 35 6.33 6.29 1.37
N LEU A 36 6.07 7.52 0.93
CA LEU A 36 6.94 8.67 1.21
C LEU A 36 6.59 9.30 2.55
N VAL A 37 7.50 9.18 3.52
CA VAL A 37 7.35 9.76 4.84
C VAL A 37 7.32 11.30 4.73
N ALA A 38 6.29 11.91 5.31
CA ALA A 38 6.19 13.36 5.40
C ALA A 38 7.41 13.95 6.14
N SER A 39 7.89 15.11 5.69
CA SER A 39 9.06 15.78 6.24
C SER A 39 8.71 17.14 6.81
N ARG A 40 9.56 17.65 7.71
CA ARG A 40 9.51 19.04 8.19
C ARG A 40 9.89 20.04 7.09
N ASP A 41 10.67 19.60 6.11
CA ASP A 41 11.17 20.43 5.03
C ASP A 41 10.41 20.18 3.73
N SER A 42 10.51 21.11 2.79
CA SER A 42 9.88 21.00 1.48
C SER A 42 10.54 19.92 0.61
N LEU A 43 9.74 19.17 -0.13
CA LEU A 43 10.25 18.23 -1.14
C LEU A 43 10.95 18.99 -2.27
N HIS A 44 11.99 18.42 -2.87
CA HIS A 44 12.69 19.00 -4.03
C HIS A 44 12.94 17.91 -5.07
N SER A 45 13.17 18.27 -6.33
CA SER A 45 13.38 17.28 -7.41
C SER A 45 14.49 16.29 -7.09
N GLN A 46 15.58 16.74 -6.47
CA GLN A 46 16.71 15.90 -6.07
C GLN A 46 16.31 14.80 -5.08
N HIS A 47 15.30 15.04 -4.22
CA HIS A 47 14.79 14.04 -3.28
C HIS A 47 13.93 12.97 -3.97
N VAL A 48 13.41 13.27 -5.17
CA VAL A 48 12.57 12.35 -5.95
C VAL A 48 13.40 11.52 -6.93
N GLU A 49 14.60 11.97 -7.35
CA GLU A 49 15.43 11.17 -8.27
C GLU A 49 15.71 9.75 -7.75
N PRO A 50 16.04 9.53 -6.47
CA PRO A 50 16.24 8.17 -5.95
C PRO A 50 14.99 7.27 -6.07
N ILE A 51 13.78 7.86 -5.94
CA ILE A 51 12.50 7.17 -6.12
C ILE A 51 12.34 6.73 -7.59
N ILE A 52 12.68 7.60 -8.53
CA ILE A 52 12.65 7.28 -9.97
C ILE A 52 13.71 6.24 -10.33
N GLN A 53 14.91 6.33 -9.74
CA GLN A 53 16.01 5.41 -10.00
C GLN A 53 15.69 3.97 -9.59
N VAL A 54 14.84 3.77 -8.57
CA VAL A 54 14.34 2.43 -8.22
C VAL A 54 13.17 1.97 -9.08
N ASN A 55 12.83 2.68 -10.16
CA ASN A 55 11.72 2.38 -11.08
C ASN A 55 10.34 2.41 -10.42
N ALA A 56 10.17 3.19 -9.34
CA ALA A 56 8.85 3.42 -8.76
C ALA A 56 7.97 4.21 -9.74
N ASN A 57 6.70 3.82 -9.84
CA ASN A 57 5.72 4.49 -10.70
C ASN A 57 4.60 5.17 -9.90
N ALA A 58 4.59 4.99 -8.58
CA ALA A 58 3.60 5.57 -7.69
C ALA A 58 4.22 6.01 -6.36
N VAL A 59 3.63 7.02 -5.72
CA VAL A 59 4.00 7.49 -4.39
C VAL A 59 2.75 7.69 -3.53
N ALA A 60 2.77 7.17 -2.31
CA ALA A 60 1.78 7.51 -1.28
C ALA A 60 2.25 8.73 -0.48
N LEU A 61 1.39 9.75 -0.39
CA LEU A 61 1.53 10.89 0.50
C LEU A 61 0.69 10.65 1.76
N MET A 62 1.32 10.77 2.92
CA MET A 62 0.74 10.33 4.20
C MET A 62 0.62 11.47 5.22
N PRO A 63 -0.40 12.35 5.11
CA PRO A 63 -0.72 13.27 6.18
C PRO A 63 -1.14 12.51 7.44
N TYR A 64 -0.85 13.09 8.60
CA TYR A 64 -1.33 12.58 9.89
C TYR A 64 -2.39 13.49 10.47
N ALA A 65 -3.40 12.89 11.09
CA ALA A 65 -4.24 13.51 12.10
C ALA A 65 -3.81 13.02 13.49
N PHE A 66 -3.94 13.86 14.50
CA PHE A 66 -3.53 13.57 15.87
C PHE A 66 -4.75 13.51 16.78
N MET A 67 -4.83 12.46 17.59
CA MET A 67 -5.82 12.35 18.67
C MET A 67 -5.12 12.45 20.03
N GLY A 68 -5.53 13.43 20.83
CA GLY A 68 -4.85 13.78 22.09
C GLY A 68 -5.11 12.81 23.24
N ASP A 69 -6.34 12.33 23.41
CA ASP A 69 -6.73 11.30 24.37
C ASP A 69 -8.09 10.70 23.96
N LYS A 70 -8.50 9.60 24.62
CA LYS A 70 -9.77 8.92 24.34
C LYS A 70 -10.99 9.66 24.91
N ASP A 71 -10.79 10.52 25.92
CA ASP A 71 -11.85 11.28 26.57
C ASP A 71 -12.32 12.45 25.69
N ASN A 72 -11.45 12.93 24.79
CA ASN A 72 -11.76 13.91 23.77
C ASN A 72 -11.35 13.40 22.38
N PRO A 73 -12.18 12.55 21.74
CA PRO A 73 -11.81 11.80 20.54
C PRO A 73 -11.96 12.64 19.28
N GLU A 74 -11.32 13.81 19.25
CA GLU A 74 -11.34 14.71 18.11
C GLU A 74 -10.00 14.64 17.38
N LEU A 75 -10.07 14.47 16.06
CA LEU A 75 -8.89 14.49 15.21
C LEU A 75 -8.46 15.92 14.86
N ILE A 76 -7.21 16.24 15.19
CA ILE A 76 -6.57 17.50 14.84
C ILE A 76 -5.66 17.26 13.63
N PHE A 77 -5.91 17.94 12.52
CA PHE A 77 -5.14 17.84 11.29
C PHE A 77 -4.94 19.21 10.63
N ASN A 78 -4.04 19.29 9.66
CA ASN A 78 -3.64 20.52 8.96
C ASN A 78 -3.30 21.68 9.93
N ASN A 79 -2.70 21.36 11.09
CA ASN A 79 -2.39 22.35 12.12
C ASN A 79 -0.95 22.88 11.95
N ASN A 80 -0.72 24.16 12.21
CA ASN A 80 0.59 24.82 12.10
C ASN A 80 1.73 24.18 12.94
N ARG A 81 1.42 23.33 13.91
CA ARG A 81 2.41 22.58 14.69
C ARG A 81 2.87 21.28 14.02
N GLN A 82 2.17 20.83 12.98
CA GLN A 82 2.52 19.64 12.21
C GLN A 82 3.72 19.90 11.31
N TRP A 83 4.32 18.82 10.82
CA TRP A 83 5.39 18.92 9.84
C TRP A 83 4.86 19.52 8.55
N PHE A 84 5.72 20.25 7.82
CA PHE A 84 5.33 20.90 6.57
C PHE A 84 4.66 19.93 5.60
N GLY A 85 5.26 18.75 5.37
CA GLY A 85 4.74 17.73 4.45
C GLY A 85 3.45 17.03 4.90
N GLU A 86 2.97 17.27 6.11
CA GLU A 86 1.68 16.76 6.60
C GLU A 86 0.54 17.77 6.42
N ARG A 87 0.86 19.03 6.10
CA ARG A 87 -0.12 20.11 5.91
C ARG A 87 -0.46 20.27 4.44
N GLU A 88 -1.60 20.93 4.19
CA GLU A 88 -2.09 21.23 2.84
C GLU A 88 -1.00 21.87 1.98
N GLU A 89 -0.28 22.88 2.49
CA GLU A 89 0.71 23.60 1.70
C GLU A 89 1.90 22.72 1.31
N GLY A 90 2.34 21.82 2.20
CA GLY A 90 3.42 20.89 1.89
C GLY A 90 3.01 19.76 0.97
N ILE A 91 1.76 19.31 1.06
CA ILE A 91 1.18 18.32 0.15
C ILE A 91 1.03 18.91 -1.24
N GLU A 92 0.46 20.11 -1.37
CA GLU A 92 0.35 20.85 -2.64
C GLU A 92 1.73 21.05 -3.29
N HIS A 93 2.74 21.41 -2.49
CA HIS A 93 4.12 21.53 -2.94
C HIS A 93 4.70 20.19 -3.43
N ALA A 94 4.49 19.10 -2.68
CA ALA A 94 4.95 17.77 -3.07
C ALA A 94 4.28 17.28 -4.36
N ILE A 95 2.96 17.49 -4.51
CA ILE A 95 2.19 17.15 -5.72
C ILE A 95 2.80 17.79 -6.95
N ALA A 96 3.12 19.09 -6.89
CA ALA A 96 3.70 19.83 -8.00
C ALA A 96 5.04 19.24 -8.49
N ILE A 97 5.80 18.61 -7.60
CA ILE A 97 7.08 17.97 -7.92
C ILE A 97 6.87 16.56 -8.44
N LEU A 98 6.08 15.75 -7.73
CA LEU A 98 5.85 14.34 -8.06
C LEU A 98 5.14 14.18 -9.41
N LYS A 99 4.16 15.04 -9.73
CA LYS A 99 3.49 15.04 -11.03
C LYS A 99 4.40 15.42 -12.19
N LYS A 100 5.36 16.33 -11.99
CA LYS A 100 6.37 16.64 -13.02
C LYS A 100 7.25 15.42 -13.35
N LYS A 101 7.37 14.49 -12.41
CA LYS A 101 8.04 13.20 -12.58
C LYS A 101 7.11 12.09 -13.08
N LYS A 102 5.85 12.40 -13.39
CA LYS A 102 4.82 11.48 -13.91
C LYS A 102 4.54 10.29 -12.97
N LEU A 103 4.75 10.49 -11.67
CA LEU A 103 4.38 9.51 -10.66
C LEU A 103 2.88 9.54 -10.42
N LYS A 104 2.26 8.35 -10.35
CA LYS A 104 0.91 8.19 -9.82
C LYS A 104 0.91 8.50 -8.33
N LEU A 105 -0.20 8.99 -7.80
CA LEU A 105 -0.30 9.44 -6.42
C LEU A 105 -1.40 8.68 -5.68
N MET A 106 -1.06 8.27 -4.46
CA MET A 106 -2.02 7.83 -3.45
C MET A 106 -2.07 8.85 -2.31
N MET A 107 -3.27 9.28 -1.93
CA MET A 107 -3.48 10.00 -0.68
C MET A 107 -3.77 8.97 0.41
N LYS A 108 -2.92 8.85 1.44
CA LYS A 108 -3.08 7.88 2.53
C LYS A 108 -3.07 8.61 3.88
N PRO A 109 -4.18 9.21 4.33
CA PRO A 109 -4.25 9.85 5.63
C PRO A 109 -4.13 8.82 6.77
N HIS A 110 -3.21 9.03 7.71
CA HIS A 110 -3.00 8.21 8.90
C HIS A 110 -3.52 8.90 10.17
N ILE A 111 -3.70 8.13 11.25
CA ILE A 111 -3.97 8.67 12.58
C ILE A 111 -2.80 8.34 13.50
N TRP A 112 -2.39 9.33 14.29
CA TRP A 112 -1.48 9.15 15.40
C TRP A 112 -2.26 9.26 16.72
N LEU A 113 -2.36 8.14 17.43
CA LEU A 113 -2.87 8.11 18.80
C LEU A 113 -1.75 8.50 19.76
N ARG A 114 -2.07 9.32 20.77
CA ARG A 114 -1.12 9.64 21.83
C ARG A 114 -0.56 8.34 22.45
N ASN A 115 0.74 8.36 22.76
CA ASN A 115 1.52 7.21 23.24
C ASN A 115 1.75 6.08 22.22
N GLY A 116 1.31 6.23 20.97
CA GLY A 116 1.55 5.23 19.91
C GLY A 116 0.70 3.98 20.07
N GLU A 117 -0.50 4.11 20.66
CA GLU A 117 -1.48 3.02 20.71
C GLU A 117 -1.88 2.58 19.29
N PHE A 118 -2.17 1.29 19.15
CA PHE A 118 -2.61 0.71 17.88
C PHE A 118 -4.02 1.21 17.53
N THR A 119 -4.19 1.71 16.30
CA THR A 119 -5.46 2.28 15.84
C THR A 119 -6.55 1.24 15.63
N GLY A 120 -6.17 -0.02 15.40
CA GLY A 120 -7.14 -1.11 15.20
C GLY A 120 -7.96 -1.39 16.46
N ASP A 121 -7.41 -1.05 17.64
CA ASP A 121 -8.08 -1.22 18.94
C ASP A 121 -8.95 -0.02 19.34
N LEU A 122 -9.05 1.00 18.49
CA LEU A 122 -9.81 2.21 18.80
C LEU A 122 -11.28 1.90 19.06
N SER A 123 -11.76 2.32 20.22
CA SER A 123 -13.15 2.17 20.66
C SER A 123 -13.51 3.25 21.67
N PHE A 124 -14.80 3.61 21.75
CA PHE A 124 -15.32 4.63 22.66
C PHE A 124 -16.50 4.10 23.49
N ASN A 125 -16.72 4.71 24.66
CA ASN A 125 -17.66 4.21 25.66
C ASN A 125 -19.09 4.75 25.46
N SER A 126 -19.29 5.72 24.57
CA SER A 126 -20.59 6.35 24.35
C SER A 126 -20.82 6.75 22.89
N GLU A 127 -22.10 6.78 22.49
CA GLU A 127 -22.51 7.31 21.17
C GLU A 127 -22.09 8.77 20.95
N LYS A 128 -22.02 9.56 22.03
CA LYS A 128 -21.59 10.96 21.95
C LYS A 128 -20.12 11.07 21.53
N GLU A 129 -19.27 10.24 22.11
CA GLU A 129 -17.84 10.15 21.76
C GLU A 129 -17.67 9.62 20.34
N TRP A 130 -18.40 8.57 19.97
CA TRP A 130 -18.42 8.06 18.60
C TRP A 130 -18.79 9.13 17.58
N LYS A 131 -19.88 9.86 17.80
CA LYS A 131 -20.31 10.93 16.90
C LYS A 131 -19.27 12.03 16.79
N LYS A 132 -18.64 12.41 17.91
CA LYS A 132 -17.57 13.41 17.89
C LYS A 132 -16.37 12.95 17.05
N PHE A 133 -15.95 11.69 17.22
CA PHE A 133 -14.87 11.11 16.44
C PHE A 133 -15.24 11.03 14.95
N GLU A 134 -16.40 10.46 14.63
CA GLU A 134 -16.94 10.31 13.28
C GLU A 134 -17.00 11.66 12.54
N ASP A 135 -17.49 12.71 13.19
CA ASP A 135 -17.58 14.05 12.58
C ASP A 135 -16.18 14.57 12.23
N SER A 136 -15.21 14.45 13.14
CA SER A 136 -13.83 14.88 12.89
C SER A 136 -13.11 14.00 11.85
N TYR A 137 -13.33 12.68 11.86
CA TYR A 137 -12.80 11.72 10.89
C TYR A 137 -13.35 11.98 9.49
N ARG A 138 -14.66 12.20 9.36
CA ARG A 138 -15.29 12.56 8.10
C ARG A 138 -14.68 13.84 7.54
N ASN A 139 -14.53 14.88 8.35
CA ASN A 139 -13.92 16.14 7.91
C ASN A 139 -12.46 15.93 7.46
N TYR A 140 -11.70 15.13 8.21
CA TYR A 140 -10.32 14.78 7.89
C TYR A 140 -10.20 14.07 6.53
N ILE A 141 -10.96 13.00 6.32
CA ILE A 141 -10.90 12.22 5.08
C ILE A 141 -11.42 13.03 3.89
N LEU A 142 -12.53 13.77 4.04
CA LEU A 142 -13.07 14.57 2.93
C LEU A 142 -12.12 15.70 2.53
N PHE A 143 -11.44 16.34 3.48
CA PHE A 143 -10.46 17.39 3.18
C PHE A 143 -9.35 16.89 2.25
N TYR A 144 -8.71 15.77 2.60
CA TYR A 144 -7.65 15.20 1.76
C TYR A 144 -8.15 14.54 0.47
N THR A 145 -9.38 14.03 0.48
CA THR A 145 -10.06 13.55 -0.72
C THR A 145 -10.32 14.67 -1.72
N GLU A 146 -10.69 15.87 -1.26
CA GLU A 146 -10.91 17.03 -2.13
C GLU A 146 -9.60 17.51 -2.78
N ILE A 147 -8.47 17.48 -2.04
CA ILE A 147 -7.13 17.70 -2.60
C ILE A 147 -6.81 16.64 -3.65
N ALA A 148 -7.08 15.36 -3.35
CA ALA A 148 -6.85 14.25 -4.25
C ALA A 148 -7.67 14.38 -5.55
N GLU A 149 -8.94 14.80 -5.48
CA GLU A 149 -9.78 15.05 -6.66
C GLU A 149 -9.27 16.24 -7.48
N LYS A 150 -9.00 17.38 -6.83
CA LYS A 150 -8.46 18.59 -7.47
C LYS A 150 -7.20 18.27 -8.28
N HIS A 151 -6.43 17.31 -7.81
CA HIS A 151 -5.18 16.86 -8.42
C HIS A 151 -5.28 15.50 -9.09
N HIS A 152 -6.46 14.97 -9.36
CA HIS A 152 -6.64 13.72 -10.12
C HIS A 152 -5.75 12.56 -9.63
N PHE A 153 -5.64 12.38 -8.32
CA PHE A 153 -4.91 11.25 -7.75
C PHE A 153 -5.53 9.94 -8.22
N GLU A 154 -4.70 8.96 -8.52
CA GLU A 154 -5.15 7.63 -8.94
C GLU A 154 -5.84 6.88 -7.81
N LEU A 155 -5.44 7.12 -6.57
CA LEU A 155 -5.90 6.36 -5.41
C LEU A 155 -6.08 7.24 -4.15
N VAL A 156 -7.14 6.98 -3.39
CA VAL A 156 -7.33 7.48 -2.03
C VAL A 156 -7.53 6.29 -1.09
N CYS A 157 -6.70 6.23 -0.06
CA CYS A 157 -6.87 5.30 1.05
C CYS A 157 -7.70 5.96 2.15
N ILE A 158 -8.88 5.44 2.43
CA ILE A 158 -9.89 6.11 3.28
C ILE A 158 -9.74 5.81 4.78
N GLY A 159 -8.78 4.96 5.15
CA GLY A 159 -8.46 4.56 6.51
C GLY A 159 -7.32 3.54 6.53
N THR A 160 -6.62 3.44 7.65
CA THR A 160 -5.47 2.55 7.84
C THR A 160 -5.55 1.90 9.21
N GLU A 161 -5.69 0.58 9.26
CA GLU A 161 -5.72 -0.26 10.47
C GLU A 161 -6.74 0.25 11.51
N LEU A 162 -8.02 0.32 11.12
CA LEU A 162 -9.12 0.83 11.95
C LEU A 162 -10.19 -0.26 12.19
N PHE A 163 -9.77 -1.52 12.33
CA PHE A 163 -10.64 -2.70 12.39
C PHE A 163 -11.87 -2.52 13.30
N ASN A 164 -11.67 -2.19 14.59
CA ASN A 164 -12.79 -2.02 15.52
C ASN A 164 -13.75 -0.89 15.13
N PHE A 165 -13.25 0.18 14.50
CA PHE A 165 -14.10 1.27 14.02
C PHE A 165 -14.91 0.85 12.80
N VAL A 166 -14.33 0.07 11.88
CA VAL A 166 -15.06 -0.52 10.74
C VAL A 166 -16.16 -1.46 11.23
N ASP A 167 -15.82 -2.37 12.13
CA ASP A 167 -16.74 -3.38 12.68
C ASP A 167 -17.90 -2.75 13.47
N GLN A 168 -17.60 -1.80 14.36
CA GLN A 168 -18.63 -1.22 15.23
C GLN A 168 -19.50 -0.18 14.52
N ARG A 169 -18.99 0.49 13.47
CA ARG A 169 -19.65 1.64 12.82
C ARG A 169 -19.85 1.46 11.30
N PRO A 170 -20.40 0.33 10.81
CA PRO A 170 -20.48 0.04 9.37
C PRO A 170 -21.32 1.05 8.59
N GLU A 171 -22.40 1.58 9.19
CA GLU A 171 -23.24 2.60 8.55
C GLU A 171 -22.52 3.95 8.40
N PHE A 172 -21.60 4.30 9.30
CA PHE A 172 -20.75 5.48 9.11
C PHE A 172 -19.88 5.31 7.87
N TRP A 173 -19.17 4.18 7.75
CA TRP A 173 -18.27 3.90 6.63
C TRP A 173 -19.00 3.86 5.30
N LYS A 174 -20.15 3.18 5.22
CA LYS A 174 -20.99 3.15 4.02
C LYS A 174 -21.41 4.55 3.58
N ASN A 175 -21.81 5.41 4.52
CA ASN A 175 -22.20 6.78 4.22
C ASN A 175 -20.99 7.66 3.82
N LEU A 176 -19.86 7.51 4.48
CA LEU A 176 -18.62 8.20 4.14
C LEU A 176 -18.16 7.84 2.73
N ILE A 177 -18.11 6.55 2.39
CA ILE A 177 -17.73 6.08 1.04
C ILE A 177 -18.69 6.64 -0.01
N LYS A 178 -19.99 6.59 0.24
CA LYS A 178 -21.00 7.17 -0.66
C LYS A 178 -20.78 8.67 -0.87
N GLU A 179 -20.38 9.39 0.17
CA GLU A 179 -20.08 10.81 0.06
C GLU A 179 -18.80 11.07 -0.72
N ILE A 180 -17.72 10.34 -0.44
CA ILE A 180 -16.45 10.40 -1.16
C ILE A 180 -16.70 10.16 -2.65
N ARG A 181 -17.47 9.13 -3.03
CA ARG A 181 -17.78 8.80 -4.43
C ARG A 181 -18.57 9.88 -5.19
N LYS A 182 -19.23 10.81 -4.49
CA LYS A 182 -19.89 11.96 -5.15
C LYS A 182 -18.90 13.07 -5.54
N LYS A 183 -17.74 13.10 -4.89
CA LYS A 183 -16.74 14.16 -5.03
C LYS A 183 -15.49 13.68 -5.75
N TYR A 184 -15.07 12.44 -5.51
CA TYR A 184 -13.83 11.87 -6.01
C TYR A 184 -14.07 10.74 -7.00
N HIS A 185 -13.37 10.81 -8.14
CA HIS A 185 -13.59 9.93 -9.29
C HIS A 185 -12.47 8.89 -9.51
N GLY A 186 -11.41 8.92 -8.71
CA GLY A 186 -10.37 7.88 -8.75
C GLY A 186 -10.72 6.64 -7.93
N LYS A 187 -9.71 5.81 -7.66
CA LYS A 187 -9.88 4.52 -6.97
C LYS A 187 -9.87 4.69 -5.45
N LEU A 188 -10.67 3.89 -4.76
CA LEU A 188 -10.71 3.85 -3.29
C LEU A 188 -10.16 2.54 -2.75
N VAL A 189 -9.41 2.65 -1.65
CA VAL A 189 -8.93 1.52 -0.87
C VAL A 189 -9.05 1.83 0.63
N TYR A 190 -9.11 0.79 1.45
CA TYR A 190 -8.94 0.86 2.90
C TYR A 190 -7.77 -0.09 3.23
N ALA A 191 -6.81 0.37 4.02
CA ALA A 191 -5.64 -0.42 4.40
C ALA A 191 -5.96 -1.18 5.69
N GLU A 192 -6.17 -2.48 5.61
CA GLU A 192 -6.38 -3.33 6.79
C GLU A 192 -5.09 -4.07 7.16
N ASN A 193 -4.90 -4.33 8.46
CA ASN A 193 -3.77 -5.10 8.94
C ASN A 193 -3.83 -6.54 8.41
N TRP A 194 -2.66 -7.15 8.21
CA TRP A 194 -2.51 -8.48 7.60
C TRP A 194 -3.34 -9.59 8.28
N ASP A 195 -3.57 -9.50 9.59
CA ASP A 195 -4.28 -10.50 10.40
C ASP A 195 -5.80 -10.31 10.42
N LYS A 196 -6.31 -9.23 9.82
CA LYS A 196 -7.72 -8.85 9.80
C LYS A 196 -8.31 -8.65 8.40
N ALA A 197 -7.49 -8.72 7.36
CA ALA A 197 -7.93 -8.47 5.98
C ALA A 197 -9.10 -9.36 5.52
N ASP A 198 -9.19 -10.59 6.03
CA ASP A 198 -10.24 -11.58 5.73
C ASP A 198 -11.44 -11.53 6.71
N GLN A 199 -11.44 -10.60 7.66
CA GLN A 199 -12.45 -10.49 8.73
C GLN A 199 -13.35 -9.26 8.60
N THR A 200 -13.35 -8.59 7.45
CA THR A 200 -14.15 -7.38 7.21
C THR A 200 -14.88 -7.42 5.88
N GLU A 201 -16.07 -6.81 5.85
CA GLU A 201 -16.93 -6.73 4.65
C GLU A 201 -16.85 -5.36 3.95
N ILE A 202 -15.92 -4.48 4.35
CA ILE A 202 -15.79 -3.12 3.78
C ILE A 202 -15.45 -3.14 2.29
N TRP A 203 -14.85 -4.24 1.79
CA TRP A 203 -14.37 -4.41 0.43
C TRP A 203 -15.44 -4.18 -0.64
N GLN A 204 -16.70 -4.55 -0.37
CA GLN A 204 -17.83 -4.44 -1.30
C GLN A 204 -18.14 -3.00 -1.77
N HIS A 205 -17.50 -1.98 -1.18
CA HIS A 205 -17.67 -0.58 -1.50
C HIS A 205 -16.40 0.09 -2.09
N LEU A 206 -15.32 -0.69 -2.26
CA LEU A 206 -13.99 -0.22 -2.63
C LEU A 206 -13.55 -0.78 -3.99
N ASP A 207 -12.42 -0.30 -4.50
CA ASP A 207 -11.84 -0.76 -5.78
C ASP A 207 -10.71 -1.78 -5.60
N TYR A 208 -10.18 -1.90 -4.38
CA TYR A 208 -9.10 -2.81 -4.00
C TYR A 208 -9.36 -3.37 -2.61
N ILE A 209 -8.88 -4.60 -2.39
CA ILE A 209 -8.63 -5.12 -1.04
C ILE A 209 -7.25 -4.59 -0.62
N GLY A 210 -7.22 -3.67 0.34
CA GLY A 210 -5.98 -3.07 0.82
C GLY A 210 -5.43 -3.81 2.03
N VAL A 211 -4.17 -4.24 1.94
CA VAL A 211 -3.51 -5.02 3.00
C VAL A 211 -2.18 -4.39 3.38
N ASP A 212 -1.99 -4.09 4.65
CA ASP A 212 -0.69 -3.78 5.24
C ASP A 212 0.02 -5.11 5.56
N ALA A 213 0.80 -5.60 4.59
CA ALA A 213 1.20 -6.99 4.42
C ALA A 213 2.43 -7.40 5.25
N TYR A 214 2.34 -7.27 6.57
CA TYR A 214 3.39 -7.66 7.52
C TYR A 214 3.23 -9.11 8.03
N PHE A 215 2.94 -10.06 7.15
CA PHE A 215 2.70 -11.47 7.48
C PHE A 215 3.93 -12.17 8.10
N PRO A 216 3.81 -12.87 9.24
CA PRO A 216 4.85 -13.77 9.74
C PRO A 216 5.15 -14.88 8.72
N LEU A 217 6.42 -15.02 8.36
CA LEU A 217 6.87 -16.02 7.37
C LEU A 217 7.82 -17.06 7.97
N SER A 218 8.64 -16.69 8.95
CA SER A 218 9.63 -17.60 9.53
C SER A 218 10.10 -17.15 10.91
N GLU A 219 10.36 -18.11 11.79
CA GLU A 219 10.94 -17.89 13.13
C GLU A 219 12.47 -17.80 13.11
N GLU A 220 13.12 -18.19 12.01
CA GLU A 220 14.58 -18.34 11.89
C GLU A 220 15.33 -17.00 11.94
N GLU A 221 16.59 -17.04 12.37
CA GLU A 221 17.48 -15.85 12.43
C GLU A 221 17.64 -15.24 11.02
N ALA A 222 17.91 -16.09 10.03
CA ALA A 222 18.15 -15.68 8.65
C ALA A 222 17.68 -16.76 7.67
N PRO A 223 16.38 -16.84 7.37
CA PRO A 223 15.83 -17.89 6.53
C PRO A 223 16.43 -17.90 5.11
N SER A 224 16.47 -19.08 4.52
CA SER A 224 16.70 -19.31 3.10
C SER A 224 15.53 -18.80 2.26
N GLU A 225 15.74 -18.55 0.97
CA GLU A 225 14.63 -18.12 0.09
C GLU A 225 13.51 -19.17 0.03
N ALA A 226 13.84 -20.46 0.08
CA ALA A 226 12.86 -21.55 0.12
C ALA A 226 11.95 -21.47 1.36
N GLU A 227 12.51 -21.23 2.54
CA GLU A 227 11.72 -21.07 3.77
C GLU A 227 10.81 -19.83 3.72
N ILE A 228 11.25 -18.76 3.05
CA ILE A 228 10.42 -17.55 2.86
C ILE A 228 9.26 -17.84 1.89
N ILE A 229 9.52 -18.58 0.81
CA ILE A 229 8.49 -19.01 -0.16
C ILE A 229 7.45 -19.90 0.55
N ASP A 230 7.88 -20.90 1.30
CA ASP A 230 7.00 -21.79 2.06
C ASP A 230 6.16 -21.00 3.08
N GLY A 231 6.78 -20.03 3.77
CA GLY A 231 6.09 -19.14 4.71
C GLY A 231 4.99 -18.28 4.06
N TRP A 232 5.16 -17.92 2.78
CA TRP A 232 4.19 -17.15 2.01
C TRP A 232 3.00 -17.98 1.53
N GLU A 233 3.14 -19.30 1.33
CA GLU A 233 2.16 -20.14 0.62
C GLU A 233 0.74 -19.98 1.17
N LYS A 234 0.56 -20.13 2.49
CA LYS A 234 -0.75 -20.01 3.13
C LYS A 234 -1.36 -18.61 2.99
N HIS A 235 -0.53 -17.57 3.03
CA HIS A 235 -0.98 -16.18 2.94
C HIS A 235 -1.33 -15.82 1.50
N ARG A 236 -0.54 -16.30 0.52
CA ARG A 236 -0.83 -16.16 -0.91
C ARG A 236 -2.19 -16.78 -1.26
N LEU A 237 -2.44 -18.01 -0.78
CA LEU A 237 -3.73 -18.70 -0.99
C LEU A 237 -4.91 -17.98 -0.33
N MET A 238 -4.71 -17.43 0.88
CA MET A 238 -5.73 -16.63 1.55
C MET A 238 -6.06 -15.37 0.75
N LEU A 239 -5.05 -14.65 0.26
CA LEU A 239 -5.23 -13.43 -0.53
C LEU A 239 -5.87 -13.69 -1.90
N GLU A 240 -5.46 -14.75 -2.58
CA GLU A 240 -6.08 -15.20 -3.85
C GLU A 240 -7.55 -15.51 -3.63
N LYS A 241 -7.87 -16.27 -2.57
CA LYS A 241 -9.25 -16.58 -2.20
C LYS A 241 -10.05 -15.30 -1.91
N LEU A 242 -9.52 -14.41 -1.07
CA LEU A 242 -10.17 -13.15 -0.71
C LEU A 242 -10.45 -12.27 -1.94
N SER A 243 -9.48 -12.20 -2.87
CA SER A 243 -9.65 -11.54 -4.16
C SER A 243 -10.78 -12.15 -4.96
N SER A 244 -10.81 -13.47 -5.08
CA SER A 244 -11.83 -14.19 -5.85
C SER A 244 -13.24 -14.06 -5.26
N GLU A 245 -13.39 -14.05 -3.94
CA GLU A 245 -14.68 -13.95 -3.26
C GLU A 245 -15.30 -12.54 -3.37
N ASN A 246 -14.45 -11.51 -3.48
CA ASN A 246 -14.91 -10.12 -3.61
C ASN A 246 -14.92 -9.60 -5.05
N ASP A 247 -14.35 -10.37 -6.01
CA ASP A 247 -14.09 -9.92 -7.39
C ASP A 247 -13.30 -8.59 -7.44
N LEU A 248 -12.30 -8.47 -6.55
CA LEU A 248 -11.46 -7.28 -6.42
C LEU A 248 -9.99 -7.67 -6.36
N PRO A 249 -9.09 -6.92 -7.02
CA PRO A 249 -7.67 -7.16 -6.90
C PRO A 249 -7.15 -6.75 -5.50
N VAL A 250 -6.14 -7.47 -5.02
CA VAL A 250 -5.42 -7.17 -3.78
C VAL A 250 -4.35 -6.12 -4.06
N LEU A 251 -4.25 -5.11 -3.21
CA LEU A 251 -3.21 -4.09 -3.22
C LEU A 251 -2.50 -4.10 -1.86
N PHE A 252 -1.17 -4.25 -1.86
CA PHE A 252 -0.42 -4.04 -0.61
C PHE A 252 -0.28 -2.55 -0.33
N THR A 253 -1.12 -2.04 0.56
CA THR A 253 -1.12 -0.63 0.98
C THR A 253 0.09 -0.30 1.83
N GLU A 254 0.70 -1.30 2.45
CA GLU A 254 2.07 -1.32 2.98
C GLU A 254 2.67 -2.72 2.82
N TYR A 255 3.98 -2.76 2.62
CA TYR A 255 4.79 -3.96 2.82
C TYR A 255 6.24 -3.57 3.06
N GLY A 256 7.01 -4.41 3.74
CA GLY A 256 8.41 -4.16 3.97
C GLY A 256 8.95 -4.94 5.16
N TYR A 257 10.27 -4.93 5.29
CA TYR A 257 10.98 -5.67 6.34
C TYR A 257 12.11 -4.83 6.91
N ARG A 258 12.44 -5.02 8.18
CA ARG A 258 13.67 -4.47 8.77
C ARG A 258 14.90 -5.25 8.30
N SER A 259 16.07 -4.61 8.33
CA SER A 259 17.36 -5.22 8.04
C SER A 259 18.02 -5.80 9.29
N VAL A 260 17.36 -6.78 9.92
CA VAL A 260 17.80 -7.45 11.15
C VAL A 260 17.59 -8.97 11.07
N ASP A 261 18.29 -9.70 11.94
CA ASP A 261 17.99 -11.09 12.23
C ASP A 261 16.52 -11.22 12.74
N HIS A 262 15.85 -12.33 12.42
CA HIS A 262 14.45 -12.61 12.76
C HIS A 262 13.43 -11.60 12.21
N ALA A 263 13.78 -10.80 11.19
CA ALA A 263 12.87 -9.79 10.63
C ALA A 263 11.55 -10.35 10.06
N LEU A 264 11.48 -11.67 9.82
CA LEU A 264 10.30 -12.32 9.23
C LEU A 264 9.39 -13.00 10.27
N LYS A 265 9.75 -12.93 11.57
CA LYS A 265 8.96 -13.45 12.67
C LYS A 265 7.80 -12.50 13.00
N GLU A 266 8.12 -11.23 13.21
CA GLU A 266 7.17 -10.16 13.48
C GLU A 266 7.49 -8.98 12.54
N PRO A 267 7.13 -9.06 11.24
CA PRO A 267 7.56 -8.04 10.28
C PRO A 267 7.09 -6.62 10.59
N TRP A 268 5.99 -6.46 11.34
CA TRP A 268 5.47 -5.18 11.81
C TRP A 268 6.32 -4.56 12.93
N ASN A 269 7.17 -5.35 13.60
CA ASN A 269 7.86 -4.92 14.81
C ASN A 269 8.86 -3.80 14.53
N SER A 270 8.48 -2.59 14.92
CA SER A 270 9.26 -1.37 14.75
C SER A 270 10.06 -0.94 15.99
N SER A 271 10.12 -1.80 17.03
CA SER A 271 10.82 -1.53 18.28
C SER A 271 12.28 -1.10 18.06
N ARG A 272 12.84 -0.37 19.03
CA ARG A 272 14.23 0.08 18.96
C ARG A 272 15.22 -0.90 19.60
N ASP A 273 14.82 -2.15 19.74
CA ASP A 273 15.66 -3.17 20.35
C ASP A 273 16.95 -3.40 19.55
N SER A 274 18.01 -3.72 20.28
CA SER A 274 19.34 -3.98 19.74
C SER A 274 19.41 -5.39 19.14
N ILE A 275 18.74 -5.57 18.00
CA ILE A 275 18.84 -6.79 17.19
C ILE A 275 19.97 -6.61 16.16
N LYS A 276 20.72 -7.69 15.93
CA LYS A 276 21.85 -7.71 14.99
C LYS A 276 21.40 -7.37 13.57
N LEU A 277 22.19 -6.51 12.91
CA LEU A 277 21.96 -6.06 11.54
C LEU A 277 22.10 -7.23 10.56
N ASN A 278 21.11 -7.39 9.68
CA ASN A 278 21.14 -8.39 8.61
C ASN A 278 20.45 -7.85 7.35
N HIS A 279 21.24 -7.23 6.48
CA HIS A 279 20.76 -6.67 5.21
C HIS A 279 20.36 -7.75 4.20
N THR A 280 20.93 -8.94 4.32
CA THR A 280 20.64 -10.07 3.44
C THR A 280 19.22 -10.58 3.66
N VAL A 281 18.74 -10.61 4.91
CA VAL A 281 17.34 -10.99 5.22
C VAL A 281 16.35 -10.03 4.56
N GLN A 282 16.55 -8.71 4.72
CA GLN A 282 15.68 -7.72 4.06
C GLN A 282 15.68 -7.88 2.53
N ALA A 283 16.86 -8.06 1.94
CA ALA A 283 17.00 -8.22 0.49
C ALA A 283 16.33 -9.50 -0.03
N LYS A 284 16.53 -10.65 0.63
CA LYS A 284 15.88 -11.92 0.27
C LYS A 284 14.36 -11.85 0.41
N ALA A 285 13.86 -11.28 1.50
CA ALA A 285 12.42 -11.19 1.75
C ALA A 285 11.72 -10.30 0.70
N LEU A 286 12.33 -9.17 0.34
CA LEU A 286 11.84 -8.34 -0.76
C LEU A 286 11.95 -9.04 -2.12
N LYS A 287 13.01 -9.83 -2.36
CA LYS A 287 13.13 -10.60 -3.59
C LYS A 287 11.97 -11.60 -3.71
N VAL A 288 11.73 -12.39 -2.67
CA VAL A 288 10.70 -13.44 -2.67
C VAL A 288 9.30 -12.87 -2.83
N ILE A 289 8.93 -11.78 -2.14
CA ILE A 289 7.60 -11.17 -2.34
C ILE A 289 7.39 -10.69 -3.78
N TYR A 290 8.43 -10.19 -4.46
CA TYR A 290 8.35 -9.80 -5.88
C TYR A 290 8.31 -11.00 -6.84
N GLU A 291 8.89 -12.14 -6.48
CA GLU A 291 8.86 -13.35 -7.30
C GLU A 291 7.53 -14.10 -7.16
N GLU A 292 7.00 -14.17 -5.95
CA GLU A 292 5.83 -15.00 -5.64
C GLU A 292 4.49 -14.25 -5.78
N ILE A 293 4.44 -12.94 -5.51
CA ILE A 293 3.17 -12.20 -5.45
C ILE A 293 2.98 -11.26 -6.64
N TRP A 294 4.03 -10.54 -7.07
CA TRP A 294 3.90 -9.54 -8.15
C TRP A 294 3.39 -10.09 -9.49
N PRO A 295 3.78 -11.31 -9.93
CA PRO A 295 3.29 -11.89 -11.18
C PRO A 295 1.82 -12.29 -11.16
N GLU A 296 1.19 -12.39 -9.99
CA GLU A 296 -0.15 -12.91 -9.84
C GLU A 296 -1.21 -11.99 -10.45
N ASP A 297 -2.17 -12.53 -11.20
CA ASP A 297 -3.16 -11.73 -11.93
C ASP A 297 -4.15 -11.02 -10.99
N TRP A 298 -4.42 -11.60 -9.81
CA TRP A 298 -5.27 -11.05 -8.76
C TRP A 298 -4.61 -9.91 -7.97
N PHE A 299 -3.33 -9.63 -8.21
CA PHE A 299 -2.56 -8.65 -7.45
C PHE A 299 -2.35 -7.32 -8.21
N ALA A 300 -2.53 -6.18 -7.54
CA ALA A 300 -2.41 -4.85 -8.14
C ALA A 300 -1.03 -4.20 -7.96
N GLY A 301 -0.15 -4.76 -7.13
CA GLY A 301 1.12 -4.14 -6.71
C GLY A 301 1.06 -3.68 -5.26
N GLY A 302 1.97 -2.78 -4.87
CA GLY A 302 1.98 -2.28 -3.51
C GLY A 302 2.83 -1.04 -3.27
N PHE A 303 2.82 -0.56 -2.02
CA PHE A 303 3.54 0.61 -1.56
C PHE A 303 4.57 0.24 -0.49
N LEU A 304 5.85 0.31 -0.86
CA LEU A 304 6.95 -0.12 0.01
C LEU A 304 7.10 0.82 1.21
N TRP A 305 7.00 0.26 2.41
CA TRP A 305 7.28 0.92 3.67
C TRP A 305 8.77 0.80 4.01
N LYS A 306 9.52 1.90 4.06
CA LYS A 306 9.14 3.26 3.70
C LYS A 306 10.32 4.02 3.15
N TRP A 307 10.04 5.14 2.50
CA TRP A 307 11.05 5.99 1.91
C TRP A 307 11.06 7.35 2.58
N HIS A 308 12.24 7.86 2.83
CA HIS A 308 12.47 9.14 3.46
C HIS A 308 12.95 10.14 2.43
N GLN A 309 12.56 11.40 2.62
CA GLN A 309 12.99 12.52 1.78
C GLN A 309 14.52 12.70 1.79
N ASP A 310 15.17 12.45 2.92
CA ASP A 310 16.62 12.56 3.06
C ASP A 310 17.32 11.46 2.23
N PRO A 311 18.15 11.82 1.24
CA PRO A 311 18.84 10.85 0.37
C PRO A 311 19.83 9.96 1.13
N ASP A 312 20.31 10.38 2.30
CA ASP A 312 21.26 9.64 3.13
C ASP A 312 20.56 8.71 4.14
N SER A 313 19.22 8.65 4.11
CA SER A 313 18.45 7.73 4.94
C SER A 313 18.82 6.27 4.71
N GLY A 314 18.64 5.44 5.74
CA GLY A 314 19.01 4.04 5.68
C GLY A 314 20.52 3.85 5.86
N GLY A 315 21.15 3.09 4.97
CA GLY A 315 22.58 2.75 5.08
C GLY A 315 22.86 1.49 5.89
N LEU A 316 24.14 1.07 5.90
CA LEU A 316 24.56 -0.22 6.46
C LEU A 316 24.49 -0.30 8.00
N ASP A 317 24.49 0.85 8.68
CA ASP A 317 24.34 0.92 10.14
C ASP A 317 22.88 1.08 10.59
N ASN A 318 21.94 1.15 9.64
CA ASN A 318 20.53 1.36 9.91
C ASN A 318 19.76 0.04 9.87
N ASN A 319 19.06 -0.27 10.97
CA ASN A 319 18.29 -1.50 11.15
C ASN A 319 16.78 -1.35 10.89
N ARG A 320 16.36 -0.23 10.28
CA ARG A 320 14.95 0.12 10.05
C ARG A 320 14.45 -0.35 8.69
N PHE A 321 13.17 -0.11 8.43
CA PHE A 321 12.45 -0.56 7.25
C PHE A 321 12.95 -0.01 5.92
N THR A 322 13.46 1.22 5.87
CA THR A 322 13.87 1.82 4.59
C THR A 322 14.93 0.95 3.89
N PRO A 323 14.76 0.66 2.59
CA PRO A 323 15.78 -0.03 1.79
C PRO A 323 16.89 0.94 1.34
N GLN A 324 16.71 2.25 1.52
CA GLN A 324 17.64 3.27 1.02
C GLN A 324 19.07 2.98 1.47
N ASN A 325 20.00 3.06 0.52
CA ASN A 325 21.43 2.84 0.75
C ASN A 325 21.79 1.46 1.35
N LYS A 326 20.92 0.45 1.14
CA LYS A 326 21.13 -0.96 1.53
C LYS A 326 21.11 -1.88 0.31
N PRO A 327 21.60 -3.13 0.42
CA PRO A 327 21.46 -4.15 -0.62
C PRO A 327 20.01 -4.31 -1.14
N ALA A 328 19.02 -4.16 -0.25
CA ALA A 328 17.60 -4.19 -0.57
C ALA A 328 17.17 -3.18 -1.65
N GLN A 329 17.77 -1.99 -1.73
CA GLN A 329 17.44 -1.00 -2.76
C GLN A 329 17.67 -1.53 -4.17
N LYS A 330 18.75 -2.29 -4.38
CA LYS A 330 19.05 -2.90 -5.69
C LYS A 330 18.02 -3.95 -6.07
N VAL A 331 17.55 -4.72 -5.10
CA VAL A 331 16.45 -5.69 -5.31
C VAL A 331 15.19 -4.95 -5.75
N VAL A 332 14.77 -3.91 -5.02
CA VAL A 332 13.61 -3.09 -5.39
C VAL A 332 13.76 -2.55 -6.81
N GLN A 333 14.91 -1.94 -7.13
CA GLN A 333 15.20 -1.40 -8.46
C GLN A 333 15.06 -2.45 -9.56
N GLU A 334 15.61 -3.64 -9.36
CA GLU A 334 15.58 -4.71 -10.34
C GLU A 334 14.16 -5.21 -10.63
N TYR A 335 13.36 -5.46 -9.59
CA TYR A 335 12.03 -6.04 -9.75
C TYR A 335 10.99 -5.00 -10.17
N TYR A 336 11.06 -3.76 -9.65
CA TYR A 336 10.18 -2.70 -10.14
C TYR A 336 10.36 -2.44 -11.64
N ARG A 337 11.57 -2.60 -12.17
CA ARG A 337 11.82 -2.54 -13.63
C ARG A 337 11.11 -3.64 -14.41
N LYS A 338 10.93 -4.83 -13.84
CA LYS A 338 10.26 -5.98 -14.50
C LYS A 338 8.75 -5.78 -14.63
N PHE A 339 8.16 -4.98 -13.74
CA PHE A 339 6.70 -4.75 -13.67
C PHE A 339 6.31 -3.29 -13.97
N THR A 340 7.20 -2.54 -14.63
CA THR A 340 6.89 -1.22 -15.18
C THR A 340 6.41 -1.39 -16.63
N ASN A 341 5.27 -0.79 -16.96
CA ASN A 341 4.78 -0.72 -18.34
C ASN A 341 5.61 0.26 -19.17
#